data_AF-A0A3D3LD68-F1
#
_entry.id   AF-A0A3D3LD68-F1
#
_cell.length_a   1.000
_cell.length_b   1.000
_cell.length_c   1.000
_cell.angle_alpha   90.00
_cell.angle_beta   90.00
_cell.angle_gamma   90.00
#
_symmetry.space_group_name_H-M   'P 1'
#
loop_
_entity.id
_entity.type
_entity.pdbx_description
1 polymer ?
#
loop_
_entity_poly.entity_id
_entity_poly.type
_entity_poly.pdbx_seq_one_letter_code
_entity_poly.pdbx_strand_id
1 'polypeptide(L)'
;ECAQCHNHPFDKWSQMQFYQMAAYTYNVDTQDYYGGSLEDVRELLRERESELRAKFKEPQRPRRDRKMSDAEWARLEKEYRDQAAKVRKEYETARQAMRQEQRNYQEAMTDVRNTMRYTAVDMRNRNLTLPHDYQYSDAKPRSTVQASVMMGHECATQPGETPLQAYARWMTSKDNPRFTSVIASRLWKKAFGLALIEPLDELMDTSTPMIPELQTHLEGLMKSLDYDMKAYLRVVFNTSAYQRQVTREEVPPGVAYHFTGPLLRRMTAEQMWDSFVTLINPNPDMPNLRLREDAEQRILQAKKNADGVDALSVEEALRGIKLSAAVYDKNRERTEAAQKLYLEARIRHKELQDEADSLKAGPERDALLVKVADAKKKSDDLRRQVNDIQNEGRRTSTQEIIVAGHKKLYEVTTGKPWQPVSKAVKDSTDGSEPAMMASDTMMMAYGVRAERVTIPGYDRPELSKDERKAREDAMREEFSEEARFYGLAEKELRDYFRSRETQNRTYVRAAEEQSPAPRGHPLRDFGQSDRETIENANYDASVPQSLFMMNGSLLPNILHRHSQLMLTINKAQYPDDKVEAAYMALLARKPTSKEMETWNKAADAGLDKIEDLVYALLNTQQFIFIQ
;
A
#
# COMPACT_ATOMS: atom_id res chain seq x y z
N GLU A 1 -3.35 18.02 -17.85
CA GLU A 1 -3.64 16.97 -18.85
C GLU A 1 -3.73 17.50 -20.29
N CYS A 2 -4.30 18.69 -20.54
CA CYS A 2 -4.39 19.24 -21.91
C CYS A 2 -3.04 19.31 -22.65
N ALA A 3 -1.98 19.76 -21.96
CA ALA A 3 -0.61 19.84 -22.48
C ALA A 3 -0.03 18.50 -22.96
N GLN A 4 -0.62 17.36 -22.56
CA GLN A 4 -0.19 16.05 -23.04
C GLN A 4 -0.54 15.84 -24.53
N CYS A 5 -1.68 16.36 -24.98
CA CYS A 5 -2.21 16.12 -26.33
C CYS A 5 -2.03 17.33 -27.26
N HIS A 6 -2.05 18.55 -26.72
CA HIS A 6 -1.89 19.79 -27.48
C HIS A 6 -1.33 20.89 -26.58
N ASN A 7 -0.82 21.99 -27.13
CA ASN A 7 -0.49 23.19 -26.35
C ASN A 7 -1.70 23.62 -25.52
N HIS A 8 -1.47 24.02 -24.27
CA HIS A 8 -2.56 24.38 -23.38
C HIS A 8 -3.36 25.57 -23.96
N PRO A 9 -4.71 25.51 -24.02
CA PRO A 9 -5.51 26.51 -24.72
C PRO A 9 -5.61 27.84 -23.96
N PHE A 10 -5.48 27.81 -22.64
CA PHE A 10 -5.67 28.96 -21.75
C PHE A 10 -4.44 29.30 -20.91
N ASP A 11 -3.31 28.61 -21.13
CA ASP A 11 -2.08 28.80 -20.37
C ASP A 11 -0.89 28.79 -21.34
N LYS A 12 0.26 29.31 -20.92
CA LYS A 12 1.45 29.45 -21.75
C LYS A 12 2.19 28.13 -22.02
N TRP A 13 1.76 27.04 -21.40
CA TRP A 13 2.46 25.75 -21.43
C TRP A 13 2.25 25.02 -22.75
N SER A 14 3.36 24.64 -23.40
CA SER A 14 3.35 23.87 -24.64
C SER A 14 3.34 22.36 -24.42
N GLN A 15 2.96 21.61 -25.45
CA GLN A 15 3.05 20.16 -25.45
C GLN A 15 4.50 19.69 -25.30
N MET A 16 5.45 20.36 -25.96
CA MET A 16 6.88 20.08 -25.82
C MET A 16 7.33 20.17 -24.36
N GLN A 17 6.96 21.25 -23.66
CA GLN A 17 7.34 21.47 -22.25
C GLN A 17 6.81 20.36 -21.33
N PHE A 18 5.60 19.87 -21.57
CA PHE A 18 5.06 18.71 -20.85
C PHE A 18 5.95 17.47 -21.03
N TYR A 19 6.30 17.13 -22.27
CA TYR A 19 7.15 15.97 -22.55
C TYR A 19 8.58 16.16 -22.01
N GLN A 20 9.14 17.37 -22.05
CA GLN A 20 10.45 17.66 -21.47
C GLN A 20 10.47 17.40 -19.96
N MET A 21 9.43 17.81 -19.23
CA MET A 21 9.35 17.55 -17.79
C MET A 21 9.08 16.07 -17.49
N ALA A 22 8.25 15.40 -18.29
CA ALA A 22 7.99 13.96 -18.15
C ALA A 22 9.25 13.10 -18.39
N ALA A 23 10.21 13.58 -19.19
CA ALA A 23 11.44 12.84 -19.48
C ALA A 23 12.30 12.56 -18.24
N TYR A 24 12.20 13.36 -17.15
CA TYR A 24 12.93 13.10 -15.90
C TYR A 24 12.49 11.80 -15.21
N THR A 25 11.20 11.43 -15.35
CA THR A 25 10.61 10.27 -14.67
C THR A 25 10.25 9.13 -15.62
N TYR A 26 10.35 9.34 -16.93
CA TYR A 26 9.94 8.35 -17.95
C TYR A 26 10.65 6.99 -17.83
N ASN A 27 11.87 7.00 -17.32
CA ASN A 27 12.68 5.80 -17.16
C ASN A 27 12.38 5.05 -15.85
N VAL A 28 11.64 5.65 -14.93
CA VAL A 28 11.25 5.03 -13.68
C VAL A 28 10.10 4.05 -13.92
N ASP A 29 10.27 2.81 -13.48
CA ASP A 29 9.19 1.85 -13.36
C ASP A 29 9.03 1.42 -11.90
N THR A 30 7.85 1.68 -11.37
CA THR A 30 7.48 1.34 -9.98
C THR A 30 6.43 0.24 -9.93
N GLN A 31 5.80 -0.08 -11.06
CA GLN A 31 4.65 -0.98 -11.08
C GLN A 31 5.06 -2.44 -11.18
N ASP A 32 6.22 -2.71 -11.78
CA ASP A 32 6.62 -4.05 -12.17
C ASP A 32 8.15 -4.19 -12.16
N TYR A 33 8.62 -5.32 -11.67
CA TYR A 33 10.01 -5.72 -11.79
C TYR A 33 10.30 -6.24 -13.20
N TYR A 34 11.24 -5.59 -13.89
CA TYR A 34 11.74 -5.94 -15.22
C TYR A 34 13.28 -6.08 -15.22
N GLY A 35 13.90 -6.18 -14.04
CA GLY A 35 15.36 -6.25 -13.88
C GLY A 35 15.93 -7.66 -14.01
N GLY A 36 17.23 -7.69 -14.33
CA GLY A 36 18.12 -8.85 -14.34
C GLY A 36 17.60 -10.10 -15.04
N SER A 37 17.79 -11.26 -14.41
CA SER A 37 17.74 -12.56 -15.08
C SER A 37 16.37 -12.90 -15.69
N LEU A 38 15.28 -12.32 -15.19
CA LEU A 38 13.95 -12.53 -15.79
C LEU A 38 13.76 -11.78 -17.11
N GLU A 39 14.36 -10.59 -17.26
CA GLU A 39 14.31 -9.88 -18.54
C GLU A 39 15.30 -10.49 -19.53
N ASP A 40 16.46 -10.95 -19.08
CA ASP A 40 17.39 -11.71 -19.93
C ASP A 40 16.73 -12.98 -20.48
N VAL A 41 15.93 -13.69 -19.67
CA VAL A 41 15.13 -14.82 -20.16
C VAL A 41 14.10 -14.37 -21.20
N ARG A 42 13.45 -13.21 -21.02
CA ARG A 42 12.50 -12.71 -22.03
C ARG A 42 13.19 -12.33 -23.32
N GLU A 43 14.37 -11.72 -23.25
CA GLU A 43 15.19 -11.40 -24.42
C GLU A 43 15.59 -12.68 -25.14
N LEU A 44 16.10 -13.68 -24.43
CA LEU A 44 16.41 -15.00 -24.98
C LEU A 44 15.20 -15.66 -25.68
N LEU A 45 14.00 -15.54 -25.10
CA LEU A 45 12.77 -16.07 -25.71
C LEU A 45 12.39 -15.30 -26.99
N ARG A 46 12.58 -13.98 -27.03
CA ARG A 46 12.37 -13.14 -28.23
C ARG A 46 13.38 -13.47 -29.32
N GLU A 47 14.65 -13.63 -28.97
CA GLU A 47 15.71 -14.05 -29.90
C GLU A 47 15.36 -15.40 -30.52
N ARG A 48 14.94 -16.37 -29.70
CA ARG A 48 14.51 -17.69 -30.18
C ARG A 48 13.33 -17.63 -31.15
N GLU A 49 12.34 -16.75 -30.92
CA GLU A 49 11.24 -16.52 -31.87
C GLU A 49 11.75 -15.88 -33.18
N SER A 50 12.68 -14.93 -33.09
CA SER A 50 13.32 -14.28 -34.24
C SER A 50 14.12 -15.28 -35.08
N GLU A 51 14.94 -16.11 -34.45
CA GLU A 51 15.69 -17.18 -35.10
C GLU A 51 14.78 -18.21 -35.76
N LEU A 52 13.68 -18.58 -35.09
CA LEU A 52 12.67 -19.47 -35.68
C LEU A 52 12.11 -18.83 -36.95
N ARG A 53 11.68 -17.57 -36.89
CA ARG A 53 11.17 -16.84 -38.05
C ARG A 53 12.21 -16.75 -39.18
N ALA A 54 13.47 -16.53 -38.85
CA ALA A 54 14.56 -16.43 -39.83
C ALA A 54 14.81 -17.74 -40.59
N LYS A 55 14.49 -18.91 -40.01
CA LYS A 55 14.57 -20.22 -40.68
C LYS A 55 13.54 -20.38 -41.80
N PHE A 56 12.41 -19.67 -41.74
CA PHE A 56 11.33 -19.74 -42.73
C PHE A 56 11.35 -18.52 -43.65
N LYS A 57 12.21 -18.56 -44.68
CA LYS A 57 12.28 -17.51 -45.70
C LYS A 57 11.11 -17.64 -46.68
N GLU A 58 10.27 -16.62 -46.77
CA GLU A 58 9.24 -16.57 -47.80
C GLU A 58 9.90 -16.54 -49.21
N PRO A 59 9.34 -17.28 -50.19
CA PRO A 59 9.82 -17.21 -51.56
C PRO A 59 9.68 -15.78 -52.11
N GLN A 60 10.54 -15.40 -53.04
CA GLN A 60 10.45 -14.07 -53.66
C GLN A 60 9.27 -14.04 -54.63
N ARG A 61 8.37 -13.06 -54.48
CA ARG A 61 7.25 -12.90 -55.41
C ARG A 61 7.80 -12.59 -56.82
N PRO A 62 7.41 -13.36 -57.86
CA PRO A 62 7.86 -13.10 -59.22
C PRO A 62 7.40 -11.71 -59.68
N ARG A 63 8.24 -11.03 -60.46
CA ARG A 63 7.90 -9.74 -61.09
C ARG A 63 7.27 -9.99 -62.45
N ARG A 64 6.15 -9.34 -62.73
CA ARG A 64 5.46 -9.44 -64.02
C ARG A 64 6.19 -8.60 -65.08
N ASP A 65 6.67 -9.23 -66.14
CA ASP A 65 7.23 -8.54 -67.32
C ASP A 65 6.09 -8.07 -68.25
N ARG A 66 6.28 -6.93 -68.92
CA ARG A 66 5.36 -6.39 -69.94
C ARG A 66 5.18 -7.32 -71.15
N LYS A 67 6.13 -8.20 -71.44
CA LYS A 67 6.07 -9.16 -72.56
C LYS A 67 5.48 -10.53 -72.18
N MET A 68 5.18 -10.75 -70.89
CA MET A 68 4.70 -12.03 -70.37
C MET A 68 3.20 -12.22 -70.62
N SER A 69 2.80 -13.40 -71.09
CA SER A 69 1.39 -13.72 -71.31
C SER A 69 0.63 -13.85 -69.98
N ASP A 70 -0.68 -13.60 -69.99
CA ASP A 70 -1.53 -13.76 -68.80
C ASP A 70 -1.50 -15.20 -68.26
N ALA A 71 -1.42 -16.20 -69.14
CA ALA A 71 -1.35 -17.61 -68.77
C ALA A 71 -0.04 -17.96 -68.04
N GLU A 72 1.09 -17.39 -68.50
CA GLU A 72 2.39 -17.58 -67.89
C GLU A 72 2.50 -16.86 -66.54
N TRP A 73 1.96 -15.64 -66.44
CA TRP A 73 1.85 -14.92 -65.17
C TRP A 73 0.98 -15.68 -64.15
N ALA A 74 -0.19 -16.17 -64.57
CA ALA A 74 -1.09 -16.93 -63.69
C ALA A 74 -0.42 -18.21 -63.16
N ARG A 75 0.39 -18.89 -63.98
CA ARG A 75 1.17 -20.05 -63.55
C ARG A 75 2.23 -19.69 -62.51
N LEU A 76 3.07 -18.69 -62.77
CA LEU A 76 4.12 -18.24 -61.85
C LEU A 76 3.54 -17.72 -60.53
N GLU A 77 2.43 -16.99 -60.61
CA GLU A 77 1.73 -16.47 -59.43
C GLU A 77 1.12 -17.62 -58.60
N LYS A 78 0.54 -18.63 -59.24
CA LYS A 78 0.04 -19.84 -58.55
C LYS A 78 1.17 -20.61 -57.87
N GLU A 79 2.28 -20.84 -58.56
CA GLU A 79 3.45 -21.54 -58.02
C GLU A 79 4.05 -20.79 -56.81
N TYR A 80 4.17 -19.47 -56.89
CA TYR A 80 4.55 -18.62 -55.76
C TYR A 80 3.58 -18.75 -54.58
N ARG A 81 2.26 -18.68 -54.84
CA ARG A 81 1.23 -18.80 -53.78
C ARG A 81 1.30 -20.15 -53.10
N ASP A 82 1.46 -21.24 -53.86
CA ASP A 82 1.55 -22.60 -53.32
C ASP A 82 2.82 -22.78 -52.48
N GLN A 83 3.97 -22.28 -52.96
CA GLN A 83 5.23 -22.29 -52.20
C GLN A 83 5.15 -21.44 -50.93
N ALA A 84 4.61 -20.22 -51.02
CA ALA A 84 4.45 -19.32 -49.88
C ALA A 84 3.47 -19.91 -48.85
N ALA A 85 2.37 -20.51 -49.29
CA ALA A 85 1.41 -21.17 -48.42
C ALA A 85 2.03 -22.36 -47.68
N LYS A 86 2.91 -23.13 -48.34
CA LYS A 86 3.66 -24.22 -47.71
C LYS A 86 4.59 -23.71 -46.61
N VAL A 87 5.43 -22.71 -46.93
CA VAL A 87 6.37 -22.12 -45.95
C VAL A 87 5.61 -21.51 -44.76
N ARG A 88 4.50 -20.81 -45.00
CA ARG A 88 3.63 -20.30 -43.92
C ARG A 88 3.11 -21.45 -43.07
N LYS A 89 2.51 -22.49 -43.66
CA LYS A 89 2.00 -23.63 -42.89
C LYS A 89 3.07 -24.28 -42.02
N GLU A 90 4.29 -24.44 -42.53
CA GLU A 90 5.43 -24.98 -41.76
C GLU A 90 5.84 -24.02 -40.63
N TYR A 91 5.95 -22.72 -40.90
CA TYR A 91 6.22 -21.69 -39.89
C TYR A 91 5.15 -21.67 -38.79
N GLU A 92 3.86 -21.64 -39.16
CA GLU A 92 2.74 -21.65 -38.22
C GLU A 92 2.76 -22.91 -37.33
N THR A 93 3.11 -24.07 -37.89
CA THR A 93 3.25 -25.33 -37.13
C THR A 93 4.40 -25.23 -36.12
N ALA A 94 5.56 -24.73 -36.55
CA ALA A 94 6.71 -24.55 -35.67
C ALA A 94 6.47 -23.48 -34.60
N ARG A 95 5.76 -22.39 -34.96
CA ARG A 95 5.34 -21.33 -34.06
C ARG A 95 4.33 -21.84 -33.03
N GLN A 96 3.40 -22.70 -33.42
CA GLN A 96 2.45 -23.34 -32.50
C GLN A 96 3.17 -24.25 -31.50
N ALA A 97 4.14 -25.06 -31.95
CA ALA A 97 4.96 -25.90 -31.07
C ALA A 97 5.74 -25.05 -30.05
N MET A 98 6.35 -23.94 -30.50
CA MET A 98 7.04 -23.01 -29.60
C MET A 98 6.08 -22.35 -28.59
N ARG A 99 4.91 -21.88 -29.04
CA ARG A 99 3.89 -21.30 -28.15
C ARG A 99 3.37 -22.31 -27.13
N GLN A 100 3.27 -23.58 -27.52
CA GLN A 100 2.89 -24.66 -26.62
C GLN A 100 3.99 -24.93 -25.58
N GLU A 101 5.26 -24.92 -25.97
CA GLU A 101 6.40 -25.04 -25.04
C GLU A 101 6.47 -23.87 -24.05
N GLN A 102 6.23 -22.65 -24.53
CA GLN A 102 6.31 -21.42 -23.73
C GLN A 102 5.00 -21.06 -23.02
N ARG A 103 4.02 -21.96 -23.06
CA ARG A 103 2.73 -21.75 -22.41
C ARG A 103 2.95 -21.56 -20.91
N ASN A 104 2.22 -20.61 -20.32
CA ASN A 104 2.31 -20.25 -18.90
C ASN A 104 3.67 -19.74 -18.39
N TYR A 105 4.68 -19.51 -19.26
CA TYR A 105 5.94 -18.90 -18.81
C TYR A 105 5.68 -17.51 -18.23
N GLN A 106 4.78 -16.75 -18.85
CA GLN A 106 4.37 -15.44 -18.36
C GLN A 106 3.69 -15.51 -16.98
N GLU A 107 2.91 -16.56 -16.70
CA GLU A 107 2.28 -16.76 -15.39
C GLU A 107 3.35 -16.99 -14.32
N ALA A 108 4.30 -17.90 -14.59
CA ALA A 108 5.42 -18.19 -13.68
C ALA A 108 6.29 -16.95 -13.41
N MET A 109 6.61 -16.16 -14.45
CA MET A 109 7.34 -14.90 -14.29
C MET A 109 6.52 -13.87 -13.49
N THR A 110 5.19 -13.83 -13.70
CA THR A 110 4.29 -12.89 -13.02
C THR A 110 4.21 -13.21 -11.52
N ASP A 111 4.18 -14.49 -11.13
CA ASP A 111 4.21 -14.87 -9.72
C ASP A 111 5.46 -14.35 -9.01
N VAL A 112 6.64 -14.55 -9.63
CA VAL A 112 7.91 -14.06 -9.08
C VAL A 112 7.87 -12.54 -8.97
N ARG A 113 7.51 -11.85 -10.05
CA ARG A 113 7.40 -10.38 -10.11
C ARG A 113 6.46 -9.82 -9.05
N ASN A 114 5.31 -10.48 -8.81
CA ASN A 114 4.34 -10.04 -7.81
C ASN A 114 4.89 -10.03 -6.39
N THR A 115 5.95 -10.80 -6.09
CA THR A 115 6.61 -10.77 -4.78
C THR A 115 7.49 -9.54 -4.54
N MET A 116 7.76 -8.75 -5.58
CA MET A 116 8.65 -7.57 -5.56
C MET A 116 7.94 -6.27 -5.99
N ARG A 117 6.67 -6.39 -6.38
CA ARG A 117 5.86 -5.30 -6.92
C ARG A 117 5.81 -4.11 -5.97
N TYR A 118 5.90 -2.90 -6.52
CA TYR A 118 5.84 -1.62 -5.79
C TYR A 118 6.97 -1.35 -4.78
N THR A 119 7.91 -2.28 -4.61
CA THR A 119 8.99 -2.16 -3.62
C THR A 119 10.36 -2.03 -4.27
N ALA A 120 10.57 -2.68 -5.42
CA ALA A 120 11.72 -2.44 -6.28
C ALA A 120 11.38 -1.33 -7.29
N VAL A 121 12.26 -0.33 -7.42
CA VAL A 121 12.19 0.70 -8.46
C VAL A 121 13.25 0.39 -9.50
N ASP A 122 12.83 0.24 -10.75
CA ASP A 122 13.74 -0.05 -11.86
C ASP A 122 13.89 1.17 -12.77
N MET A 123 15.07 1.31 -13.36
CA MET A 123 15.41 2.38 -14.30
C MET A 123 15.56 1.78 -15.69
N ARG A 124 14.50 1.84 -16.48
CA ARG A 124 14.49 1.35 -17.86
C ARG A 124 15.38 2.21 -18.75
N ASN A 125 16.23 1.58 -19.55
CA ASN A 125 16.99 2.27 -20.60
C ASN A 125 16.10 2.54 -21.82
N ARG A 126 15.25 3.56 -21.72
CA ARG A 126 14.42 4.06 -22.83
C ARG A 126 14.52 5.58 -22.93
N ASN A 127 14.16 6.11 -24.08
CA ASN A 127 14.08 7.54 -24.30
C ASN A 127 12.62 7.91 -24.57
N LEU A 128 12.16 8.99 -23.94
CA LEU A 128 10.83 9.53 -24.23
C LEU A 128 10.83 10.11 -25.65
N THR A 129 9.80 9.78 -26.42
CA THR A 129 9.60 10.30 -27.78
C THR A 129 8.25 10.97 -27.89
N LEU A 130 8.17 11.96 -28.78
CA LEU A 130 6.91 12.65 -29.06
C LEU A 130 5.89 11.74 -29.75
N PRO A 131 4.59 12.03 -29.62
CA PRO A 131 3.54 11.33 -30.35
C PRO A 131 3.75 11.29 -31.87
N HIS A 132 3.17 10.29 -32.50
CA HIS A 132 3.20 10.12 -33.96
C HIS A 132 2.43 11.21 -34.72
N ASP A 133 1.51 11.89 -34.04
CA ASP A 133 0.62 12.95 -34.50
C ASP A 133 1.04 14.33 -33.96
N TYR A 134 2.26 14.46 -33.45
CA TYR A 134 2.80 15.74 -33.00
C TYR A 134 2.78 16.79 -34.12
N GLN A 135 2.06 17.89 -33.90
CA GLN A 135 1.67 18.84 -34.95
C GLN A 135 2.45 20.17 -34.95
N TYR A 136 3.35 20.38 -33.98
CA TYR A 136 4.07 21.64 -33.81
C TYR A 136 5.41 21.64 -34.54
N SER A 137 5.86 22.81 -35.00
CA SER A 137 7.05 22.95 -35.85
C SER A 137 8.39 22.86 -35.11
N ASP A 138 8.37 22.84 -33.77
CA ASP A 138 9.55 22.79 -32.92
C ASP A 138 10.22 21.41 -32.87
N ALA A 139 9.52 20.35 -33.28
CA ALA A 139 10.09 19.01 -33.46
C ALA A 139 9.26 18.16 -34.43
N LYS A 140 9.89 17.11 -34.99
CA LYS A 140 9.17 16.12 -35.82
C LYS A 140 8.47 15.09 -34.93
N PRO A 141 7.36 14.48 -35.38
CA PRO A 141 6.78 13.32 -34.72
C PRO A 141 7.82 12.24 -34.41
N ARG A 142 7.69 11.58 -33.25
CA ARG A 142 8.62 10.56 -32.74
C ARG A 142 10.05 11.02 -32.46
N SER A 143 10.33 12.33 -32.49
CA SER A 143 11.64 12.83 -32.04
C SER A 143 11.85 12.52 -30.56
N THR A 144 13.08 12.18 -30.19
CA THR A 144 13.48 12.02 -28.79
C THR A 144 13.45 13.36 -28.06
N VAL A 145 12.95 13.34 -26.83
CA VAL A 145 12.81 14.54 -25.99
C VAL A 145 13.89 14.55 -24.92
N GLN A 146 14.62 15.66 -24.80
CA GLN A 146 15.57 15.88 -23.70
C GLN A 146 14.84 16.42 -22.48
N ALA A 147 15.27 16.00 -21.29
CA ALA A 147 14.67 16.45 -20.05
C ALA A 147 14.92 17.95 -19.81
N SER A 148 13.87 18.67 -19.45
CA SER A 148 13.92 20.08 -19.08
C SER A 148 12.73 20.45 -18.21
N VAL A 149 12.86 21.50 -17.41
CA VAL A 149 11.81 21.97 -16.50
C VAL A 149 10.97 23.05 -17.16
N MET A 150 9.67 23.07 -16.83
CA MET A 150 8.75 24.06 -17.42
C MET A 150 8.94 25.46 -16.83
N MET A 151 9.60 25.61 -15.68
CA MET A 151 9.65 26.86 -14.92
C MET A 151 10.94 26.95 -14.10
N GLY A 152 11.20 28.12 -13.50
CA GLY A 152 12.33 28.33 -12.61
C GLY A 152 13.70 28.27 -13.30
N HIS A 153 14.73 27.91 -12.53
CA HIS A 153 16.10 27.74 -13.01
C HIS A 153 16.29 26.38 -13.69
N GLU A 154 17.36 26.24 -14.47
CA GLU A 154 17.70 25.00 -15.17
C GLU A 154 17.93 23.82 -14.22
N CYS A 155 17.34 22.66 -14.55
CA CYS A 155 17.54 21.41 -13.83
C CYS A 155 18.55 20.52 -14.57
N ALA A 156 19.83 20.84 -14.43
CA ALA A 156 20.91 20.03 -14.99
C ALA A 156 21.23 18.81 -14.10
N THR A 157 21.42 17.66 -14.73
CA THR A 157 21.90 16.43 -14.06
C THR A 157 23.37 16.54 -13.74
N GLN A 158 23.74 16.40 -12.47
CA GLN A 158 25.14 16.46 -12.03
C GLN A 158 25.87 15.11 -12.25
N PRO A 159 27.22 15.09 -12.33
CA PRO A 159 27.97 13.83 -12.41
C PRO A 159 27.63 12.88 -11.26
N GLY A 160 27.26 11.63 -11.57
CA GLY A 160 26.84 10.63 -10.59
C GLY A 160 25.37 10.71 -10.17
N GLU A 161 24.62 11.68 -10.69
CA GLU A 161 23.20 11.85 -10.44
C GLU A 161 22.37 11.23 -11.59
N THR A 162 21.25 10.59 -11.24
CA THR A 162 20.23 10.19 -12.22
C THR A 162 19.33 11.37 -12.59
N PRO A 163 18.68 11.38 -13.76
CA PRO A 163 17.70 12.43 -14.09
C PRO A 163 16.62 12.61 -13.01
N LEU A 164 16.15 11.51 -12.40
CA LEU A 164 15.18 11.57 -11.32
C LEU A 164 15.72 12.31 -10.08
N GLN A 165 16.97 12.04 -9.69
CA GLN A 165 17.61 12.72 -8.55
C GLN A 165 17.81 14.21 -8.85
N ALA A 166 18.22 14.56 -10.08
CA ALA A 166 18.35 15.95 -10.53
C ALA A 166 17.02 16.69 -10.40
N TYR A 167 15.95 16.07 -10.87
CA TYR A 167 14.61 16.61 -10.76
C TYR A 167 14.13 16.72 -9.31
N ALA A 168 14.40 15.74 -8.45
CA ALA A 168 14.05 15.79 -7.04
C ALA A 168 14.76 16.95 -6.31
N ARG A 169 16.04 17.19 -6.62
CA ARG A 169 16.83 18.32 -6.11
C ARG A 169 16.29 19.65 -6.62
N TRP A 170 15.92 19.75 -7.90
CA TRP A 170 15.31 20.96 -8.46
C TRP A 170 13.92 21.25 -7.86
N MET A 171 13.10 20.21 -7.69
CA MET A 171 11.73 20.32 -7.17
C MET A 171 11.69 20.97 -5.79
N THR A 172 12.63 20.60 -4.92
CA THR A 172 12.72 21.09 -3.54
C THR A 172 13.61 22.33 -3.38
N SER A 173 14.14 22.87 -4.47
CA SER A 173 14.99 24.07 -4.45
C SER A 173 14.23 25.31 -3.97
N LYS A 174 14.94 26.22 -3.30
CA LYS A 174 14.45 27.56 -2.89
C LYS A 174 14.09 28.46 -4.08
N ASP A 175 14.64 28.14 -5.24
CA ASP A 175 14.44 28.84 -6.50
C ASP A 175 13.28 28.26 -7.32
N ASN A 176 12.62 27.20 -6.83
CA ASN A 176 11.37 26.72 -7.43
C ASN A 176 10.22 27.64 -7.00
N PRO A 177 9.57 28.35 -7.95
CA PRO A 177 8.57 29.36 -7.61
C PRO A 177 7.26 28.78 -7.10
N ARG A 178 6.99 27.48 -7.32
CA ARG A 178 5.72 26.84 -6.94
C ARG A 178 5.83 26.05 -5.66
N PHE A 179 6.97 25.40 -5.41
CA PHE A 179 7.15 24.55 -4.24
C PHE A 179 6.89 25.29 -2.93
N THR A 180 7.50 26.48 -2.74
CA THR A 180 7.32 27.29 -1.53
C THR A 180 5.87 27.72 -1.34
N SER A 181 5.23 28.24 -2.39
CA SER A 181 3.83 28.68 -2.33
C SER A 181 2.90 27.54 -1.94
N VAL A 182 3.06 26.38 -2.56
CA VAL A 182 2.21 25.20 -2.30
C VAL A 182 2.38 24.71 -0.86
N ILE A 183 3.61 24.53 -0.37
CA ILE A 183 3.82 24.00 0.98
C ILE A 183 3.39 25.00 2.07
N ALA A 184 3.67 26.30 1.89
CA ALA A 184 3.24 27.33 2.82
C ALA A 184 1.70 27.42 2.89
N SER A 185 1.03 27.40 1.74
CA SER A 185 -0.43 27.41 1.65
C SER A 185 -1.07 26.13 2.22
N ARG A 186 -0.46 24.96 2.00
CA ARG A 186 -0.91 23.68 2.61
C ARG A 186 -0.85 23.73 4.13
N LEU A 187 0.26 24.19 4.70
CA LEU A 187 0.40 24.30 6.16
C LEU A 187 -0.51 25.39 6.74
N TRP A 188 -0.70 26.50 6.04
CA TRP A 188 -1.65 27.53 6.41
C TRP A 188 -3.09 27.01 6.43
N LYS A 189 -3.54 26.34 5.36
CA LYS A 189 -4.86 25.69 5.30
C LYS A 189 -5.02 24.64 6.40
N LYS A 190 -3.96 23.88 6.68
CA LYS A 190 -3.96 22.91 7.79
C LYS A 190 -4.13 23.59 9.15
N ALA A 191 -3.69 24.83 9.34
CA ALA A 191 -3.89 25.60 10.57
C ALA A 191 -5.27 26.29 10.59
N PHE A 192 -5.59 27.08 9.58
CA PHE A 192 -6.75 27.97 9.55
C PHE A 192 -8.02 27.38 8.92
N GLY A 193 -7.95 26.22 8.28
CA GLY A 193 -9.07 25.58 7.58
C GLY A 193 -9.30 26.06 6.14
N LEU A 194 -8.63 27.13 5.71
CA LEU A 194 -8.70 27.68 4.36
C LEU A 194 -7.31 28.14 3.90
N ALA A 195 -6.95 27.90 2.64
CA ALA A 195 -5.72 28.45 2.05
C ALA A 195 -5.90 29.92 1.64
N LEU A 196 -4.78 30.62 1.49
CA LEU A 196 -4.79 31.96 0.88
C LEU A 196 -5.11 31.92 -0.61
N ILE A 197 -4.88 30.78 -1.27
CA ILE A 197 -5.23 30.52 -2.66
C ILE A 197 -6.09 29.26 -2.66
N GLU A 198 -7.33 29.37 -3.14
CA GLU A 198 -8.24 28.25 -3.30
C GLU A 198 -8.75 28.18 -4.76
N PRO A 199 -8.89 26.97 -5.33
CA PRO A 199 -8.54 25.68 -4.73
C PRO A 199 -7.01 25.47 -4.65
N LEU A 200 -6.55 24.89 -3.55
CA LEU A 200 -5.12 24.71 -3.22
C LEU A 200 -4.35 23.82 -4.22
N ASP A 201 -5.08 22.95 -4.89
CA ASP A 201 -4.63 21.94 -5.84
C ASP A 201 -4.57 22.46 -7.28
N GLU A 202 -5.19 23.62 -7.58
CA GLU A 202 -5.15 24.27 -8.91
C GLU A 202 -4.39 25.60 -8.86
N LEU A 203 -3.09 25.53 -8.57
CA LEU A 203 -2.22 26.70 -8.57
C LEU A 203 -1.81 27.09 -9.99
N MET A 204 -2.55 28.02 -10.60
CA MET A 204 -2.30 28.58 -11.93
C MET A 204 -1.40 29.83 -11.89
N ASP A 205 -0.90 30.26 -13.05
CA ASP A 205 -0.17 31.54 -13.18
C ASP A 205 -1.04 32.76 -12.89
N THR A 206 -2.36 32.62 -13.03
CA THR A 206 -3.37 33.65 -12.75
C THR A 206 -3.92 33.59 -11.32
N SER A 207 -3.57 32.57 -10.53
CA SER A 207 -4.06 32.42 -9.17
C SER A 207 -3.56 33.56 -8.30
N THR A 208 -4.48 34.32 -7.69
CA THR A 208 -4.16 35.46 -6.82
C THR A 208 -4.52 35.10 -5.37
N PRO A 209 -3.59 35.26 -4.41
CA PRO A 209 -3.90 35.06 -3.00
C PRO A 209 -4.93 36.08 -2.49
N MET A 210 -5.79 35.67 -1.57
CA MET A 210 -6.75 36.56 -0.88
C MET A 210 -6.05 37.70 -0.15
N ILE A 211 -4.82 37.47 0.34
CA ILE A 211 -3.97 38.46 1.00
C ILE A 211 -2.52 38.30 0.45
N PRO A 212 -2.17 38.97 -0.66
CA PRO A 212 -0.87 38.78 -1.34
C PRO A 212 0.35 39.08 -0.47
N GLU A 213 0.26 40.10 0.40
CA GLU A 213 1.35 40.49 1.30
C GLU A 213 1.62 39.40 2.34
N LEU A 214 0.55 38.77 2.85
CA LEU A 214 0.66 37.66 3.78
C LEU A 214 1.26 36.43 3.10
N GLN A 215 0.81 36.09 1.89
CA GLN A 215 1.39 34.97 1.12
C GLN A 215 2.90 35.17 0.94
N THR A 216 3.33 36.36 0.51
CA THR A 216 4.74 36.71 0.32
C THR A 216 5.54 36.56 1.62
N HIS A 217 4.96 37.01 2.74
CA HIS A 217 5.60 36.87 4.06
C HIS A 217 5.75 35.40 4.47
N LEU A 218 4.71 34.59 4.31
CA LEU A 218 4.73 33.16 4.64
C LEU A 218 5.73 32.38 3.79
N GLU A 219 5.85 32.71 2.50
CA GLU A 219 6.86 32.12 1.61
C GLU A 219 8.28 32.50 2.03
N GLY A 220 8.52 33.78 2.36
CA GLY A 220 9.79 34.25 2.89
C GLY A 220 10.17 33.55 4.21
N LEU A 221 9.20 33.40 5.11
CA LEU A 221 9.37 32.68 6.37
C LEU A 221 9.75 31.22 6.11
N MET A 222 9.03 30.52 5.24
CA MET A 222 9.31 29.12 4.89
C MET A 222 10.74 28.93 4.37
N LYS A 223 11.20 29.81 3.46
CA LYS A 223 12.57 29.76 2.93
C LYS A 223 13.63 30.06 4.00
N SER A 224 13.35 31.01 4.90
CA SER A 224 14.26 31.40 5.98
C SER A 224 14.46 30.30 7.02
N LEU A 225 13.44 29.47 7.22
CA LEU A 225 13.45 28.31 8.11
C LEU A 225 14.00 27.04 7.43
N ASP A 226 14.54 27.16 6.22
CA ASP A 226 15.01 26.04 5.42
C ASP A 226 13.97 24.91 5.28
N TYR A 227 12.70 25.31 5.11
CA TYR A 227 11.57 24.40 5.03
C TYR A 227 11.30 23.53 6.27
N ASP A 228 11.77 23.95 7.46
CA ASP A 228 11.37 23.33 8.72
C ASP A 228 9.88 23.62 9.00
N MET A 229 9.05 22.63 8.66
CA MET A 229 7.60 22.68 8.85
C MET A 229 7.19 22.83 10.31
N LYS A 230 7.96 22.26 11.26
CA LYS A 230 7.64 22.36 12.70
C LYS A 230 7.91 23.77 13.20
N ALA A 231 9.04 24.37 12.80
CA ALA A 231 9.35 25.76 13.12
C ALA A 231 8.31 26.72 12.50
N TYR A 232 7.93 26.50 11.24
CA TYR A 232 6.90 27.30 10.57
C TYR A 232 5.55 27.22 11.28
N LEU A 233 5.05 26.01 11.56
CA LEU A 233 3.79 25.83 12.28
C LEU A 233 3.86 26.41 13.71
N ARG A 234 5.01 26.32 14.39
CA ARG A 234 5.20 26.95 15.69
C ARG A 234 5.00 28.47 15.61
N VAL A 235 5.55 29.14 14.59
CA VAL A 235 5.30 30.57 14.38
C VAL A 235 3.82 30.82 14.15
N VAL A 236 3.20 30.11 13.20
CA VAL A 236 1.77 30.27 12.85
C VAL A 236 0.87 30.09 14.08
N PHE A 237 1.08 29.04 14.87
CA PHE A 237 0.26 28.75 16.05
C PHE A 237 0.47 29.73 17.20
N ASN A 238 1.59 30.47 17.24
CA ASN A 238 1.82 31.52 18.24
C ASN A 238 1.38 32.91 17.77
N THR A 239 0.72 33.02 16.60
CA THR A 239 0.14 34.30 16.16
C THR A 239 -1.15 34.61 16.91
N SER A 240 -1.41 35.91 17.14
CA SER A 240 -2.70 36.35 17.67
C SER A 240 -3.87 36.02 16.74
N ALA A 241 -3.64 35.86 15.44
CA ALA A 241 -4.69 35.48 14.49
C ALA A 241 -5.14 34.02 14.70
N TYR A 242 -4.20 33.10 14.88
CA TYR A 242 -4.53 31.68 15.13
C TYR A 242 -5.16 31.47 16.51
N GLN A 243 -4.70 32.20 17.54
CA GLN A 243 -5.19 32.09 18.92
C GLN A 243 -6.56 32.75 19.16
N ARG A 244 -7.20 33.31 18.11
CA ARG A 244 -8.56 33.85 18.19
C ARG A 244 -9.60 32.73 18.08
N GLN A 245 -10.81 33.02 18.55
CA GLN A 245 -11.95 32.13 18.43
C GLN A 245 -12.23 31.77 16.96
N VAL A 246 -12.59 30.50 16.72
CA VAL A 246 -13.02 30.06 15.40
C VAL A 246 -14.22 30.83 14.86
N THR A 247 -14.19 31.06 13.56
CA THR A 247 -15.32 31.60 12.80
C THR A 247 -16.28 30.46 12.45
N ARG A 248 -17.57 30.64 12.77
CA ARG A 248 -18.65 29.69 12.48
C ARG A 248 -19.37 29.99 11.15
N GLU A 249 -19.03 31.11 10.53
CA GLU A 249 -19.61 31.53 9.27
C GLU A 249 -19.04 30.70 8.13
N GLU A 250 -19.93 30.24 7.26
CA GLU A 250 -19.54 29.59 6.01
C GLU A 250 -19.00 30.65 5.05
N VAL A 251 -17.84 30.40 4.46
CA VAL A 251 -17.23 31.31 3.48
C VAL A 251 -17.71 30.91 2.08
N PRO A 252 -18.48 31.76 1.37
CA PRO A 252 -18.93 31.44 0.02
C PRO A 252 -17.73 31.35 -0.95
N PRO A 253 -17.80 30.50 -1.98
CA PRO A 253 -16.78 30.43 -3.02
C PRO A 253 -16.53 31.81 -3.65
N GLY A 254 -15.26 32.17 -3.83
CA GLY A 254 -14.84 33.43 -4.45
C GLY A 254 -14.87 34.66 -3.52
N VAL A 255 -15.33 34.52 -2.27
CA VAL A 255 -15.26 35.60 -1.28
C VAL A 255 -13.93 35.53 -0.54
N ALA A 256 -13.23 36.66 -0.45
CA ALA A 256 -11.98 36.75 0.30
C ALA A 256 -12.24 36.60 1.80
N TYR A 257 -11.55 35.65 2.43
CA TYR A 257 -11.56 35.49 3.88
C TYR A 257 -10.34 36.19 4.48
N HIS A 258 -10.56 37.07 5.47
CA HIS A 258 -9.50 37.89 6.05
C HIS A 258 -8.81 37.27 7.27
N PHE A 259 -9.09 35.99 7.58
CA PHE A 259 -8.44 35.24 8.67
C PHE A 259 -8.49 35.95 10.03
N THR A 260 -9.67 36.46 10.41
CA THR A 260 -9.93 36.99 11.77
C THR A 260 -9.83 35.92 12.86
N GLY A 261 -9.80 34.65 12.47
CA GLY A 261 -9.52 33.47 13.27
C GLY A 261 -9.45 32.25 12.35
N PRO A 262 -9.22 31.04 12.87
CA PRO A 262 -9.40 29.80 12.11
C PRO A 262 -10.88 29.55 11.78
N LEU A 263 -11.16 28.75 10.75
CA LEU A 263 -12.51 28.27 10.48
C LEU A 263 -12.86 27.08 11.38
N LEU A 264 -14.12 27.05 11.85
CA LEU A 264 -14.68 25.88 12.48
C LEU A 264 -14.71 24.73 11.45
N ARG A 265 -14.06 23.61 11.77
CA ARG A 265 -13.96 22.47 10.85
C ARG A 265 -14.06 21.15 11.58
N ARG A 266 -14.57 20.14 10.89
CA ARG A 266 -14.57 18.76 11.39
C ARG A 266 -13.15 18.23 11.42
N MET A 267 -12.86 17.36 12.37
CA MET A 267 -11.61 16.59 12.37
C MET A 267 -11.54 15.70 11.13
N THR A 268 -10.35 15.55 10.55
CA THR A 268 -10.12 14.55 9.50
C THR A 268 -10.28 13.14 10.04
N ALA A 269 -10.40 12.15 9.16
CA ALA A 269 -10.43 10.74 9.54
C ALA A 269 -9.24 10.36 10.44
N GLU A 270 -8.03 10.81 10.09
CA GLU A 270 -6.80 10.59 10.85
C GLU A 270 -6.85 11.24 12.23
N GLN A 271 -7.30 12.50 12.32
CA GLN A 271 -7.42 13.20 13.60
C GLN A 271 -8.44 12.54 14.52
N MET A 272 -9.59 12.14 13.97
CA MET A 272 -10.63 11.42 14.72
C MET A 272 -10.11 10.05 15.22
N TRP A 273 -9.44 9.30 14.34
CA TRP A 273 -8.81 8.02 14.71
C TRP A 273 -7.75 8.19 15.80
N ASP A 274 -6.84 9.16 15.63
CA ASP A 274 -5.78 9.44 16.59
C ASP A 274 -6.33 9.90 17.94
N SER A 275 -7.45 10.62 17.97
CA SER A 275 -8.18 10.93 19.21
C SER A 275 -8.65 9.66 19.91
N PHE A 276 -9.24 8.69 19.19
CA PHE A 276 -9.62 7.41 19.79
C PHE A 276 -8.44 6.57 20.26
N VAL A 277 -7.38 6.51 19.47
CA VAL A 277 -6.14 5.81 19.84
C VAL A 277 -5.58 6.41 21.13
N THR A 278 -5.61 7.73 21.30
CA THR A 278 -5.17 8.41 22.52
C THR A 278 -6.01 8.04 23.75
N LEU A 279 -7.32 7.83 23.56
CA LEU A 279 -8.23 7.42 24.64
C LEU A 279 -8.09 5.93 25.00
N ILE A 280 -7.61 5.10 24.06
CA ILE A 280 -7.49 3.65 24.23
C ILE A 280 -6.09 3.24 24.69
N ASN A 281 -5.06 3.72 24.00
CA ASN A 281 -3.67 3.32 24.20
C ASN A 281 -2.95 4.37 25.08
N PRO A 282 -2.43 3.97 26.25
CA PRO A 282 -1.67 4.86 27.14
C PRO A 282 -0.43 5.52 26.55
N ASN A 283 0.25 4.87 25.61
CA ASN A 283 1.47 5.38 24.99
C ASN A 283 1.34 5.42 23.46
N PRO A 284 0.40 6.23 22.93
CA PRO A 284 0.07 6.21 21.50
C PRO A 284 1.18 6.83 20.63
N ASP A 285 2.06 7.64 21.22
CA ASP A 285 3.17 8.31 20.52
C ASP A 285 4.48 7.50 20.53
N MET A 286 4.52 6.41 21.29
CA MET A 286 5.69 5.53 21.29
C MET A 286 5.73 4.77 19.97
N PRO A 287 6.89 4.75 19.26
CA PRO A 287 7.05 3.99 18.04
C PRO A 287 6.60 2.54 18.26
N ASN A 288 5.68 2.05 17.42
CA ASN A 288 5.43 0.62 17.40
C ASN A 288 6.60 -0.07 16.71
N LEU A 289 7.64 -0.38 17.49
CA LEU A 289 8.87 -0.99 16.98
C LEU A 289 8.55 -2.23 16.16
N ARG A 290 7.65 -3.09 16.63
CA ARG A 290 7.29 -4.30 15.90
C ARG A 290 6.72 -4.00 14.51
N LEU A 291 5.79 -3.05 14.38
CA LEU A 291 5.23 -2.69 13.06
C LEU A 291 6.28 -2.08 12.13
N ARG A 292 7.19 -1.25 12.67
CA ARG A 292 8.31 -0.69 11.90
C ARG A 292 9.27 -1.78 11.44
N GLU A 293 9.62 -2.69 12.35
CA GLU A 293 10.43 -3.86 12.08
C GLU A 293 9.80 -4.76 11.00
N ASP A 294 8.48 -4.96 11.06
CA ASP A 294 7.72 -5.71 10.05
C ASP A 294 7.66 -4.98 8.70
N ALA A 295 7.60 -3.65 8.70
CA ALA A 295 7.66 -2.84 7.48
C ALA A 295 9.05 -2.87 6.84
N GLU A 296 10.10 -2.68 7.64
CA GLU A 296 11.50 -2.79 7.21
C GLU A 296 11.80 -4.18 6.65
N GLN A 297 11.40 -5.25 7.36
CA GLN A 297 11.62 -6.61 6.91
C GLN A 297 10.86 -6.91 5.60
N ARG A 298 9.66 -6.34 5.39
CA ARG A 298 8.95 -6.47 4.10
C ARG A 298 9.75 -5.84 2.95
N ILE A 299 10.33 -4.66 3.17
CA ILE A 299 11.16 -3.97 2.16
C ILE A 299 12.42 -4.78 1.88
N LEU A 300 13.12 -5.22 2.92
CA LEU A 300 14.31 -6.07 2.79
C LEU A 300 14.00 -7.38 2.08
N GLN A 301 12.87 -8.01 2.36
CA GLN A 301 12.44 -9.25 1.72
C GLN A 301 12.17 -9.07 0.23
N ALA A 302 11.54 -7.96 -0.17
CA ALA A 302 11.33 -7.65 -1.59
C ALA A 302 12.67 -7.42 -2.30
N LYS A 303 13.59 -6.68 -1.67
CA LYS A 303 14.95 -6.48 -2.19
C LYS A 303 15.71 -7.81 -2.31
N LYS A 304 15.61 -8.67 -1.30
CA LYS A 304 16.22 -10.01 -1.28
C LYS A 304 15.68 -10.89 -2.41
N ASN A 305 14.38 -10.80 -2.71
CA ASN A 305 13.79 -11.52 -3.84
C ASN A 305 14.35 -10.99 -5.16
N ALA A 306 14.46 -9.66 -5.33
CA ALA A 306 15.00 -9.04 -6.55
C ALA A 306 16.47 -9.42 -6.78
N ASP A 307 17.33 -9.07 -5.83
CA ASP A 307 18.76 -9.35 -5.91
C ASP A 307 19.03 -10.88 -5.96
N GLY A 308 18.16 -11.68 -5.35
CA GLY A 308 18.20 -13.14 -5.43
C GLY A 308 17.92 -13.67 -6.83
N VAL A 309 16.87 -13.15 -7.48
CA VAL A 309 16.53 -13.50 -8.86
C VAL A 309 17.65 -13.07 -9.81
N ASP A 310 18.23 -11.89 -9.60
CA ASP A 310 19.33 -11.36 -10.42
C ASP A 310 20.65 -12.11 -10.24
N ALA A 311 20.83 -12.80 -9.11
CA ALA A 311 21.98 -13.66 -8.87
C ALA A 311 21.92 -14.99 -9.67
N LEU A 312 20.78 -15.33 -10.27
CA LEU A 312 20.64 -16.52 -11.11
C LEU A 312 21.22 -16.28 -12.50
N SER A 313 21.81 -17.32 -13.10
CA SER A 313 22.03 -17.33 -14.55
C SER A 313 20.72 -17.39 -15.33
N VAL A 314 20.76 -16.97 -16.60
CA VAL A 314 19.61 -17.04 -17.53
C VAL A 314 19.10 -18.48 -17.64
N GLU A 315 20.00 -19.46 -17.67
CA GLU A 315 19.66 -20.88 -17.75
C GLU A 315 18.97 -21.39 -16.49
N GLU A 316 19.43 -20.99 -15.31
CA GLU A 316 18.82 -21.35 -14.03
C GLU A 316 17.42 -20.74 -13.90
N ALA A 317 17.26 -19.45 -14.23
CA ALA A 317 15.96 -18.78 -14.23
C ALA A 317 14.98 -19.43 -15.22
N LEU A 318 15.42 -19.69 -16.46
CA LEU A 318 14.60 -20.35 -17.48
C LEU A 318 14.18 -21.76 -17.05
N ARG A 319 15.07 -22.51 -16.39
CA ARG A 319 14.74 -23.83 -15.85
C ARG A 319 13.61 -23.74 -14.82
N GLY A 320 13.70 -22.80 -13.86
CA GLY A 320 12.65 -22.62 -12.86
C GLY A 320 11.30 -22.22 -13.47
N ILE A 321 11.33 -21.37 -14.49
CA ILE A 321 10.13 -20.97 -15.26
C ILE A 321 9.51 -22.20 -15.95
N LYS A 322 10.32 -23.02 -16.61
CA LYS A 322 9.87 -24.26 -17.28
C LYS A 322 9.19 -25.23 -16.33
N LEU A 323 9.77 -25.45 -15.15
CA LEU A 323 9.22 -26.34 -14.14
C LEU A 323 7.87 -25.82 -13.62
N SER A 324 7.78 -24.53 -13.35
CA SER A 324 6.55 -23.88 -12.88
C SER A 324 5.44 -23.93 -13.94
N ALA A 325 5.78 -23.64 -15.19
CA ALA A 325 4.85 -23.69 -16.32
C ALA A 325 4.26 -25.10 -16.54
N ALA A 326 5.10 -26.14 -16.41
CA ALA A 326 4.65 -27.53 -16.52
C ALA A 326 3.65 -27.92 -15.41
N VAL A 327 3.80 -27.36 -14.20
CA VAL A 327 2.83 -27.54 -13.12
C VAL A 327 1.51 -26.85 -13.46
N TYR A 328 1.54 -25.63 -14.00
CA TYR A 328 0.33 -24.93 -14.45
C TYR A 328 -0.44 -25.71 -15.51
N ASP A 329 0.26 -26.29 -16.48
CA ASP A 329 -0.38 -27.10 -17.52
C ASP A 329 -1.08 -28.34 -16.93
N LYS A 330 -0.43 -29.05 -16.00
CA LYS A 330 -1.02 -30.20 -15.30
C LYS A 330 -2.21 -29.81 -14.43
N ASN A 331 -2.19 -28.60 -13.87
CA ASN A 331 -3.18 -28.16 -12.90
C ASN A 331 -4.48 -27.67 -13.50
N ARG A 332 -4.52 -27.36 -14.81
CA ARG A 332 -5.74 -26.91 -15.48
C ARG A 332 -6.90 -27.89 -15.30
N GLU A 333 -6.70 -29.14 -15.73
CA GLU A 333 -7.74 -30.17 -15.65
C GLU A 333 -8.05 -30.56 -14.20
N ARG A 334 -7.04 -30.60 -13.34
CA ARG A 334 -7.20 -30.86 -11.90
C ARG A 334 -8.04 -29.79 -11.22
N THR A 335 -7.81 -28.53 -11.58
CA THR A 335 -8.51 -27.37 -11.02
C THR A 335 -9.95 -27.35 -11.49
N GLU A 336 -10.22 -27.57 -12.78
CA GLU A 336 -11.59 -27.67 -13.31
C GLU A 336 -12.38 -28.79 -12.62
N ALA A 337 -11.78 -29.99 -12.49
CA ALA A 337 -12.40 -31.12 -11.82
C ALA A 337 -12.68 -30.82 -10.33
N ALA A 338 -11.70 -30.28 -9.60
CA ALA A 338 -11.86 -29.95 -8.18
C ALA A 338 -12.85 -28.80 -7.94
N GLN A 339 -12.87 -27.79 -8.82
CA GLN A 339 -13.83 -26.67 -8.75
C GLN A 339 -15.26 -27.14 -8.95
N LYS A 340 -15.49 -28.08 -9.87
CA LYS A 340 -16.81 -28.68 -10.07
C LYS A 340 -17.29 -29.38 -8.80
N LEU A 341 -16.45 -30.24 -8.20
CA LEU A 341 -16.77 -30.92 -6.94
C LEU A 341 -17.03 -29.93 -5.80
N TYR A 342 -16.22 -28.88 -5.70
CA TYR A 342 -16.40 -27.81 -4.71
C TYR A 342 -17.75 -27.10 -4.89
N LEU A 343 -18.12 -26.76 -6.12
CA LEU A 343 -19.39 -26.08 -6.40
C LEU A 343 -20.59 -26.96 -6.04
N GLU A 344 -20.55 -28.25 -6.40
CA GLU A 344 -21.57 -29.23 -6.03
C GLU A 344 -21.70 -29.35 -4.50
N ALA A 345 -20.58 -29.46 -3.77
CA ALA A 345 -20.59 -29.51 -2.31
C ALA A 345 -21.10 -28.22 -1.66
N ARG A 346 -20.77 -27.05 -2.23
CA ARG A 346 -21.22 -25.74 -1.73
C ARG A 346 -22.72 -25.54 -1.94
N ILE A 347 -23.24 -25.95 -3.10
CA ILE A 347 -24.68 -25.95 -3.39
C ILE A 347 -25.39 -26.86 -2.39
N ARG A 348 -24.88 -28.08 -2.19
CA ARG A 348 -25.48 -29.02 -1.24
C ARG A 348 -25.50 -28.50 0.20
N HIS A 349 -24.40 -27.87 0.64
CA HIS A 349 -24.35 -27.21 1.93
C HIS A 349 -25.41 -26.12 2.06
N LYS A 350 -25.56 -25.28 1.02
CA LYS A 350 -26.57 -24.21 1.00
C LYS A 350 -27.99 -24.76 1.05
N GLU A 351 -28.32 -25.77 0.25
CA GLU A 351 -29.64 -26.42 0.27
C GLU A 351 -30.00 -26.94 1.67
N LEU A 352 -29.07 -27.64 2.33
CA LEU A 352 -29.28 -28.17 3.68
C LEU A 352 -29.43 -27.06 4.73
N GLN A 353 -28.69 -25.96 4.58
CA GLN A 353 -28.78 -24.79 5.46
C GLN A 353 -30.14 -24.10 5.29
N ASP A 354 -30.56 -23.85 4.05
CA ASP A 354 -31.85 -23.23 3.73
C ASP A 354 -33.02 -24.10 4.24
N GLU A 355 -32.92 -25.43 4.11
CA GLU A 355 -33.87 -26.38 4.68
C GLU A 355 -33.90 -26.31 6.22
N ALA A 356 -32.73 -26.24 6.89
CA ALA A 356 -32.64 -26.13 8.35
C ALA A 356 -33.17 -24.80 8.90
N ASP A 357 -33.00 -23.72 8.14
CA ASP A 357 -33.51 -22.39 8.50
C ASP A 357 -35.03 -22.27 8.29
N SER A 358 -35.61 -23.11 7.41
CA SER A 358 -37.06 -23.20 7.22
C SER A 358 -37.79 -23.97 8.34
N LEU A 359 -37.06 -24.77 9.13
CA LEU A 359 -37.60 -25.57 10.21
C LEU A 359 -37.60 -24.80 11.55
N LYS A 360 -38.62 -25.05 12.38
CA LYS A 360 -38.64 -24.57 13.77
C LYS A 360 -37.62 -25.32 14.61
N ALA A 361 -37.18 -24.73 15.73
CA ALA A 361 -36.30 -25.40 16.68
C ALA A 361 -36.90 -26.72 17.17
N GLY A 362 -36.14 -27.82 17.04
CA GLY A 362 -36.60 -29.17 17.35
C GLY A 362 -35.65 -30.23 16.79
N PRO A 363 -35.91 -31.53 17.10
CA PRO A 363 -35.00 -32.63 16.77
C PRO A 363 -34.78 -32.82 15.26
N GLU A 364 -35.76 -32.48 14.42
CA GLU A 364 -35.62 -32.53 12.96
C GLU A 364 -34.63 -31.48 12.45
N ARG A 365 -34.69 -30.26 12.99
CA ARG A 365 -33.72 -29.19 12.70
C ARG A 365 -32.33 -29.57 13.20
N ASP A 366 -32.22 -30.10 14.41
CA ASP A 366 -30.93 -30.49 14.99
C ASP A 366 -30.26 -31.62 14.17
N ALA A 367 -31.02 -32.61 13.73
CA ALA A 367 -30.52 -33.67 12.85
C ALA A 367 -30.06 -33.13 11.48
N LEU A 368 -30.74 -32.09 10.97
CA LEU A 368 -30.36 -31.43 9.73
C LEU A 368 -29.11 -30.55 9.90
N LEU A 369 -28.96 -29.87 11.03
CA LEU A 369 -27.76 -29.10 11.37
C LEU A 369 -26.49 -29.97 11.45
N VAL A 370 -26.60 -31.23 11.86
CA VAL A 370 -25.48 -32.19 11.76
C VAL A 370 -25.08 -32.41 10.30
N LYS A 371 -26.05 -32.63 9.40
CA LYS A 371 -25.79 -32.78 7.96
C LYS A 371 -25.23 -31.50 7.33
N VAL A 372 -25.70 -30.33 7.77
CA VAL A 372 -25.14 -29.03 7.38
C VAL A 372 -23.67 -28.94 7.77
N ALA A 373 -23.31 -29.30 9.01
CA ALA A 373 -21.93 -29.29 9.47
C ALA A 373 -21.03 -30.21 8.64
N ASP A 374 -21.49 -31.41 8.30
CA ASP A 374 -20.75 -32.35 7.44
C ASP A 374 -20.60 -31.83 6.00
N ALA A 375 -21.67 -31.29 5.41
CA ALA A 375 -21.64 -30.69 4.08
C ALA A 375 -20.72 -29.47 4.03
N LYS A 376 -20.74 -28.63 5.08
CA LYS A 376 -19.83 -27.50 5.26
C LYS A 376 -18.39 -27.97 5.31
N LYS A 377 -18.08 -28.97 6.14
CA LYS A 377 -16.72 -29.54 6.22
C LYS A 377 -16.25 -30.07 4.87
N LYS A 378 -17.07 -30.82 4.15
CA LYS A 378 -16.75 -31.31 2.80
C LYS A 378 -16.48 -30.16 1.81
N SER A 379 -17.32 -29.13 1.82
CA SER A 379 -17.14 -27.92 1.01
C SER A 379 -15.84 -27.19 1.36
N ASP A 380 -15.53 -27.03 2.65
CA ASP A 380 -14.31 -26.39 3.15
C ASP A 380 -13.05 -27.20 2.77
N ASP A 381 -13.12 -28.54 2.82
CA ASP A 381 -12.02 -29.44 2.43
C ASP A 381 -11.77 -29.41 0.91
N LEU A 382 -12.83 -29.42 0.09
CA LEU A 382 -12.72 -29.27 -1.37
C LEU A 382 -12.21 -27.88 -1.75
N ARG A 383 -12.63 -26.83 -1.05
CA ARG A 383 -12.09 -25.47 -1.21
C ARG A 383 -10.59 -25.45 -0.94
N ARG A 384 -10.14 -26.13 0.13
CA ARG A 384 -8.71 -26.26 0.45
C ARG A 384 -7.96 -27.00 -0.66
N GLN A 385 -8.50 -28.10 -1.19
CA GLN A 385 -7.90 -28.82 -2.32
C GLN A 385 -7.78 -27.96 -3.58
N VAL A 386 -8.82 -27.19 -3.94
CA VAL A 386 -8.76 -26.25 -5.08
C VAL A 386 -7.64 -25.23 -4.86
N ASN A 387 -7.58 -24.62 -3.68
CA ASN A 387 -6.53 -23.66 -3.33
C ASN A 387 -5.13 -24.31 -3.38
N ASP A 388 -4.98 -25.56 -2.93
CA ASP A 388 -3.71 -26.28 -2.97
C ASP A 388 -3.23 -26.53 -4.39
N ILE A 389 -4.12 -26.97 -5.29
CA ILE A 389 -3.81 -27.17 -6.71
C ILE A 389 -3.44 -25.83 -7.36
N GLN A 390 -4.21 -24.77 -7.11
CA GLN A 390 -3.94 -23.45 -7.69
C GLN A 390 -2.61 -22.86 -7.22
N ASN A 391 -2.21 -23.13 -5.96
CA ASN A 391 -0.96 -22.63 -5.40
C ASN A 391 0.27 -23.51 -5.71
N GLU A 392 0.10 -24.71 -6.26
CA GLU A 392 1.21 -25.62 -6.55
C GLU A 392 2.21 -25.02 -7.57
N GLY A 393 1.72 -24.31 -8.59
CA GLY A 393 2.56 -23.58 -9.54
C GLY A 393 3.36 -22.47 -8.87
N ARG A 394 2.72 -21.70 -7.97
CA ARG A 394 3.38 -20.66 -7.17
C ARG A 394 4.42 -21.20 -6.20
N ARG A 395 4.15 -22.35 -5.57
CA ARG A 395 5.14 -23.06 -4.73
C ARG A 395 6.36 -23.43 -5.56
N THR A 396 6.13 -23.90 -6.79
CA THR A 396 7.21 -24.29 -7.71
C THR A 396 8.03 -23.08 -8.14
N SER A 397 7.40 -21.97 -8.55
CA SER A 397 8.13 -20.75 -8.93
C SER A 397 8.88 -20.15 -7.75
N THR A 398 8.28 -20.17 -6.56
CA THR A 398 8.95 -19.77 -5.32
C THR A 398 10.18 -20.63 -5.04
N GLN A 399 10.07 -21.96 -5.12
CA GLN A 399 11.17 -22.86 -4.79
C GLN A 399 12.29 -22.84 -5.84
N GLU A 400 11.92 -22.91 -7.12
CA GLU A 400 12.88 -23.08 -8.23
C GLU A 400 13.47 -21.76 -8.71
N ILE A 401 12.86 -20.62 -8.40
CA ILE A 401 13.35 -19.30 -8.82
C ILE A 401 13.73 -18.47 -7.58
N ILE A 402 12.78 -18.19 -6.68
CA ILE A 402 13.07 -17.27 -5.55
C ILE A 402 14.05 -17.89 -4.55
N VAL A 403 13.77 -19.08 -4.04
CA VAL A 403 14.65 -19.77 -3.07
C VAL A 403 15.98 -20.14 -3.72
N ALA A 404 15.96 -20.64 -4.96
CA ALA A 404 17.20 -20.88 -5.72
C ALA A 404 18.04 -19.61 -5.84
N GLY A 405 17.41 -18.48 -6.14
CA GLY A 405 18.02 -17.16 -6.18
C GLY A 405 18.57 -16.71 -4.83
N HIS A 406 17.83 -16.90 -3.74
CA HIS A 406 18.34 -16.61 -2.38
C HIS A 406 19.60 -17.42 -2.06
N LYS A 407 19.66 -18.69 -2.46
CA LYS A 407 20.86 -19.52 -2.28
C LYS A 407 22.05 -18.96 -3.06
N LYS A 408 21.82 -18.50 -4.29
CA LYS A 408 22.87 -17.82 -5.09
C LYS A 408 23.29 -16.48 -4.51
N LEU A 409 22.34 -15.67 -4.06
CA LEU A 409 22.64 -14.42 -3.39
C LEU A 409 23.43 -14.64 -2.10
N TYR A 410 23.14 -15.69 -1.34
CA TYR A 410 23.95 -16.08 -0.19
C TYR A 410 25.40 -16.38 -0.58
N GLU A 411 25.61 -17.16 -1.65
CA GLU A 411 26.94 -17.49 -2.18
C GLU A 411 27.71 -16.23 -2.58
N VAL A 412 27.06 -15.32 -3.31
CA VAL A 412 27.64 -14.04 -3.76
C VAL A 412 27.96 -13.13 -2.57
N THR A 413 27.08 -13.07 -1.57
CA THR A 413 27.21 -12.16 -0.42
C THR A 413 28.25 -12.64 0.58
N THR A 414 28.32 -13.96 0.82
CA THR A 414 29.17 -14.55 1.87
C THR A 414 30.46 -15.18 1.36
N GLY A 415 30.56 -15.44 0.05
CA GLY A 415 31.64 -16.22 -0.56
C GLY A 415 31.61 -17.71 -0.20
N LYS A 416 30.54 -18.22 0.42
CA LYS A 416 30.42 -19.61 0.88
C LYS A 416 29.23 -20.31 0.23
N PRO A 417 29.32 -21.62 -0.09
CA PRO A 417 28.19 -22.38 -0.60
C PRO A 417 27.06 -22.43 0.44
N TRP A 418 25.81 -22.27 0.00
CA TRP A 418 24.67 -22.47 0.88
C TRP A 418 24.59 -23.93 1.34
N GLN A 419 24.35 -24.15 2.63
CA GLN A 419 24.05 -25.47 3.17
C GLN A 419 22.74 -25.44 3.95
N PRO A 420 21.84 -26.42 3.76
CA PRO A 420 20.63 -26.51 4.54
C PRO A 420 20.95 -26.73 6.03
N VAL A 421 20.19 -26.10 6.91
CA VAL A 421 20.39 -26.12 8.37
C VAL A 421 20.46 -27.55 8.93
N SER A 422 19.72 -28.50 8.34
CA SER A 422 19.75 -29.92 8.72
C SER A 422 21.12 -30.61 8.51
N LYS A 423 21.98 -30.07 7.65
CA LYS A 423 23.37 -30.55 7.47
C LYS A 423 24.33 -29.90 8.47
N ALA A 424 24.13 -28.63 8.82
CA ALA A 424 24.92 -27.95 9.84
C ALA A 424 24.73 -28.56 11.25
N VAL A 425 23.55 -29.14 11.51
CA VAL A 425 23.26 -29.90 12.75
C VAL A 425 23.78 -31.34 12.70
N LYS A 426 23.94 -31.96 11.52
CA LYS A 426 24.46 -33.34 11.39
C LYS A 426 25.95 -33.49 11.75
N ASP A 427 26.70 -32.39 11.77
CA ASP A 427 28.06 -32.36 12.33
C ASP A 427 28.05 -32.18 13.87
N SER A 428 26.87 -32.04 14.49
CA SER A 428 26.67 -32.20 15.92
C SER A 428 26.15 -33.61 16.21
N THR A 429 26.73 -34.25 17.23
CA THR A 429 26.66 -35.70 17.48
C THR A 429 25.33 -36.22 18.02
N ASP A 430 24.21 -35.52 17.85
CA ASP A 430 22.90 -35.97 18.38
C ASP A 430 21.93 -36.31 17.25
N GLY A 431 21.76 -37.61 17.03
CA GLY A 431 21.15 -38.21 15.86
C GLY A 431 19.61 -38.19 15.85
N SER A 432 19.01 -37.02 15.63
CA SER A 432 17.60 -36.91 15.25
C SER A 432 17.46 -36.44 13.80
N GLU A 433 16.91 -37.27 12.91
CA GLU A 433 16.47 -36.83 11.58
C GLU A 433 15.33 -35.80 11.69
N PRO A 434 15.38 -34.64 11.01
CA PRO A 434 14.24 -33.71 11.03
C PRO A 434 13.47 -33.70 9.71
N ALA A 435 12.15 -33.87 9.81
CA ALA A 435 11.21 -33.15 8.96
C ALA A 435 11.44 -31.64 9.16
N MET A 436 11.36 -30.85 8.08
CA MET A 436 11.56 -29.39 8.10
C MET A 436 10.80 -28.75 9.28
N MET A 437 11.53 -28.17 10.24
CA MET A 437 10.93 -27.53 11.42
C MET A 437 10.22 -26.23 11.00
N ALA A 438 9.19 -25.81 11.75
CA ALA A 438 8.43 -24.59 11.43
C ALA A 438 9.30 -23.32 11.37
N SER A 439 10.44 -23.29 12.08
CA SER A 439 11.44 -22.21 12.04
C SER A 439 12.18 -22.10 10.71
N ASP A 440 12.28 -23.20 9.96
CA ASP A 440 13.12 -23.31 8.76
C ASP A 440 12.35 -22.94 7.48
N THR A 441 11.10 -22.52 7.66
CA THR A 441 10.22 -22.10 6.58
C THR A 441 9.85 -20.62 6.71
N MET A 442 9.66 -19.98 5.57
CA MET A 442 9.12 -18.63 5.48
C MET A 442 7.76 -18.67 4.76
N MET A 443 6.85 -17.80 5.21
CA MET A 443 5.58 -17.57 4.53
C MET A 443 5.82 -16.54 3.42
N MET A 444 5.65 -16.97 2.19
CA MET A 444 5.70 -16.14 1.00
C MET A 444 4.30 -15.59 0.68
N ALA A 445 4.24 -14.72 -0.34
CA ALA A 445 2.97 -14.21 -0.86
C ALA A 445 1.98 -15.35 -1.15
N TYR A 446 0.68 -15.06 -1.01
CA TYR A 446 -0.41 -16.01 -1.23
C TYR A 446 -0.39 -17.28 -0.34
N GLY A 447 0.33 -17.25 0.79
CA GLY A 447 0.31 -18.34 1.77
C GLY A 447 1.22 -19.52 1.41
N VAL A 448 2.14 -19.35 0.46
CA VAL A 448 3.13 -20.36 0.07
C VAL A 448 4.19 -20.50 1.17
N ARG A 449 4.50 -21.72 1.61
CA ARG A 449 5.65 -22.00 2.49
C ARG A 449 6.87 -22.37 1.66
N ALA A 450 8.01 -21.80 1.99
CA ALA A 450 9.27 -22.03 1.30
C ALA A 450 10.43 -22.19 2.30
N GLU A 451 11.54 -22.80 1.88
CA GLU A 451 12.77 -22.87 2.66
C GLU A 451 13.29 -21.45 2.97
N ARG A 452 13.59 -21.18 4.25
CA ARG A 452 14.17 -19.91 4.66
C ARG A 452 15.69 -19.95 4.43
N VAL A 453 16.20 -18.99 3.67
CA VAL A 453 17.64 -18.78 3.44
C VAL A 453 18.05 -17.46 4.08
N THR A 454 18.74 -17.47 5.21
CA THR A 454 19.12 -16.22 5.91
C THR A 454 20.38 -15.61 5.32
N ILE A 455 20.33 -14.34 4.90
CA ILE A 455 21.40 -13.63 4.20
C ILE A 455 21.73 -12.33 4.96
N PRO A 456 22.99 -12.13 5.39
CA PRO A 456 23.41 -10.87 6.02
C PRO A 456 23.09 -9.65 5.16
N GLY A 457 22.52 -8.60 5.77
CA GLY A 457 22.12 -7.37 5.08
C GLY A 457 20.75 -7.42 4.40
N TYR A 458 20.13 -8.60 4.29
CA TYR A 458 18.79 -8.81 3.72
C TYR A 458 17.80 -9.39 4.72
N ASP A 459 18.29 -10.00 5.80
CA ASP A 459 17.46 -10.49 6.90
C ASP A 459 17.92 -9.84 8.20
N ARG A 460 16.95 -9.46 9.02
CA ARG A 460 17.24 -9.00 10.37
C ARG A 460 17.79 -10.17 11.20
N PRO A 461 18.82 -9.94 12.03
CA PRO A 461 19.34 -10.96 12.92
C PRO A 461 18.22 -11.50 13.81
N GLU A 462 18.13 -12.83 13.92
CA GLU A 462 17.20 -13.42 14.89
C GLU A 462 17.72 -13.14 16.31
N LEU A 463 16.84 -12.57 17.13
CA LEU A 463 17.15 -12.38 18.55
C LEU A 463 17.36 -13.75 19.20
N SER A 464 18.46 -13.86 19.95
CA SER A 464 18.72 -15.00 20.83
C SER A 464 17.56 -15.20 21.82
N LYS A 465 17.49 -16.38 22.45
CA LYS A 465 16.49 -16.62 23.50
C LYS A 465 16.63 -15.60 24.64
N ASP A 466 17.85 -15.25 24.99
CA ASP A 466 18.15 -14.32 26.07
C ASP A 466 17.79 -12.87 25.69
N GLU A 467 18.08 -12.44 24.45
CA GLU A 467 17.66 -11.12 23.97
C GLU A 467 16.14 -10.99 23.85
N ARG A 468 15.44 -12.04 23.37
CA ARG A 468 13.97 -12.05 23.35
C ARG A 468 13.41 -11.93 24.75
N LYS A 469 13.93 -12.74 25.68
CA LYS A 469 13.52 -12.70 27.08
C LYS A 469 13.80 -11.31 27.69
N ALA A 470 14.97 -10.74 27.46
CA ALA A 470 15.32 -9.41 27.95
C ALA A 470 14.38 -8.32 27.40
N ARG A 471 13.99 -8.41 26.12
CA ARG A 471 13.01 -7.49 25.51
C ARG A 471 11.61 -7.67 26.10
N GLU A 472 11.17 -8.91 26.32
CA GLU A 472 9.90 -9.21 26.99
C GLU A 472 9.89 -8.72 28.45
N ASP A 473 10.98 -8.93 29.18
CA ASP A 473 11.13 -8.50 30.57
C ASP A 473 11.16 -6.97 30.67
N ALA A 474 11.86 -6.28 29.77
CA ALA A 474 11.88 -4.81 29.70
C ALA A 474 10.48 -4.23 29.40
N MET A 475 9.76 -4.82 28.43
CA MET A 475 8.38 -4.43 28.14
C MET A 475 7.45 -4.65 29.33
N ARG A 476 7.61 -5.77 30.05
CA ARG A 476 6.81 -6.06 31.25
C ARG A 476 7.13 -5.12 32.40
N GLU A 477 8.37 -4.70 32.57
CA GLU A 477 8.73 -3.71 33.58
C GLU A 477 8.12 -2.34 33.24
N GLU A 478 8.18 -1.90 31.97
CA GLU A 478 7.52 -0.67 31.52
C GLU A 478 6.01 -0.71 31.83
N PHE A 479 5.33 -1.82 31.49
CA PHE A 479 3.92 -1.97 31.82
C PHE A 479 3.68 -2.03 33.33
N SER A 480 4.61 -2.59 34.10
CA SER A 480 4.51 -2.61 35.57
C SER A 480 4.62 -1.21 36.16
N GLU A 481 5.54 -0.39 35.67
CA GLU A 481 5.68 1.02 36.06
C GLU A 481 4.41 1.82 35.74
N GLU A 482 3.87 1.64 34.53
CA GLU A 482 2.62 2.25 34.09
C GLU A 482 1.45 1.82 35.00
N ALA A 483 1.33 0.51 35.30
CA ALA A 483 0.32 -0.02 36.21
C ALA A 483 0.44 0.54 37.63
N ARG A 484 1.67 0.69 38.16
CA ARG A 484 1.93 1.33 39.46
C ARG A 484 1.48 2.79 39.46
N PHE A 485 1.75 3.53 38.37
CA PHE A 485 1.30 4.91 38.23
C PHE A 485 -0.23 5.05 38.30
N TYR A 486 -0.96 4.08 37.75
CA TYR A 486 -2.43 4.02 37.83
C TYR A 486 -2.98 3.35 39.09
N GLY A 487 -2.10 2.87 39.99
CA GLY A 487 -2.50 2.25 41.25
C GLY A 487 -3.21 0.90 41.07
N LEU A 488 -2.93 0.17 39.99
CA LEU A 488 -3.52 -1.15 39.73
C LEU A 488 -3.01 -2.19 40.74
N ALA A 489 -3.90 -3.07 41.19
CA ALA A 489 -3.53 -4.13 42.12
C ALA A 489 -2.76 -5.25 41.39
N GLU A 490 -1.89 -5.97 42.12
CA GLU A 490 -1.06 -7.05 41.56
C GLU A 490 -1.90 -8.13 40.85
N LYS A 491 -3.09 -8.45 41.39
CA LYS A 491 -4.04 -9.41 40.80
C LYS A 491 -4.56 -9.00 39.41
N GLU A 492 -4.44 -7.73 39.03
CA GLU A 492 -4.97 -7.16 37.79
C GLU A 492 -3.90 -7.09 36.69
N LEU A 493 -2.61 -7.20 37.07
CA LEU A 493 -1.48 -7.03 36.16
C LEU A 493 -1.50 -7.99 34.98
N ARG A 494 -1.93 -9.24 35.20
CA ARG A 494 -2.01 -10.24 34.13
C ARG A 494 -2.98 -9.81 33.01
N ASP A 495 -4.16 -9.35 33.40
CA ASP A 495 -5.18 -8.91 32.44
C ASP A 495 -4.84 -7.55 31.84
N TYR A 496 -4.20 -6.68 32.63
CA TYR A 496 -3.67 -5.41 32.17
C TYR A 496 -2.58 -5.60 31.11
N PHE A 497 -1.58 -6.46 31.32
CA PHE A 497 -0.54 -6.75 30.32
C PHE A 497 -1.13 -7.30 29.02
N ARG A 498 -2.09 -8.23 29.11
CA ARG A 498 -2.78 -8.74 27.91
C ARG A 498 -3.53 -7.62 27.16
N SER A 499 -4.16 -6.70 27.90
CA SER A 499 -4.82 -5.53 27.33
C SER A 499 -3.81 -4.61 26.65
N ARG A 500 -2.70 -4.27 27.31
CA ARG A 500 -1.63 -3.40 26.76
C ARG A 500 -1.00 -3.99 25.51
N GLU A 501 -0.68 -5.29 25.49
CA GLU A 501 -0.18 -5.97 24.29
C GLU A 501 -1.18 -5.88 23.12
N THR A 502 -2.47 -6.08 23.40
CA THR A 502 -3.52 -5.99 22.38
C THR A 502 -3.68 -4.56 21.88
N GLN A 503 -3.65 -3.58 22.78
CA GLN A 503 -3.76 -2.16 22.43
C GLN A 503 -2.57 -1.71 21.58
N ASN A 504 -1.34 -2.00 21.99
CA ASN A 504 -0.15 -1.65 21.23
C ASN A 504 -0.16 -2.29 19.84
N ARG A 505 -0.70 -3.50 19.70
CA ARG A 505 -0.82 -4.15 18.38
C ARG A 505 -1.89 -3.53 17.48
N THR A 506 -2.99 -3.03 18.04
CA THR A 506 -4.25 -2.82 17.30
C THR A 506 -4.63 -1.35 17.17
N TYR A 507 -4.27 -0.52 18.16
CA TYR A 507 -4.59 0.90 18.21
C TYR A 507 -3.31 1.72 18.12
N VAL A 508 -2.86 1.91 16.88
CA VAL A 508 -1.67 2.71 16.53
C VAL A 508 -2.10 3.97 15.79
N ARG A 509 -1.22 4.99 15.78
CA ARG A 509 -1.49 6.27 15.11
C ARG A 509 -1.80 6.05 13.63
N ALA A 510 -2.64 6.90 13.06
CA ALA A 510 -3.00 6.86 11.63
C ALA A 510 -1.77 6.89 10.70
N ALA A 511 -0.69 7.53 11.14
CA ALA A 511 0.58 7.60 10.41
C ALA A 511 1.35 6.25 10.37
N GLU A 512 1.08 5.34 11.31
CA GLU A 512 1.65 3.99 11.33
C GLU A 512 0.73 2.96 10.67
N GLU A 513 -0.51 3.34 10.34
CA GLU A 513 -1.45 2.50 9.61
C GLU A 513 -1.17 2.48 8.10
N GLN A 514 -1.61 1.40 7.46
CA GLN A 514 -1.62 1.33 6.01
C GLN A 514 -2.53 2.42 5.43
N SER A 515 -2.06 3.12 4.39
CA SER A 515 -2.84 4.16 3.72
C SER A 515 -2.94 3.88 2.20
N PRO A 516 -4.15 3.75 1.63
CA PRO A 516 -5.44 3.82 2.32
C PRO A 516 -5.68 2.60 3.23
N ALA A 517 -6.40 2.85 4.34
CA ALA A 517 -6.81 1.80 5.26
C ALA A 517 -7.81 0.84 4.58
N PRO A 518 -7.87 -0.44 4.99
CA PRO A 518 -8.81 -1.40 4.43
C PRO A 518 -10.27 -0.98 4.66
N ARG A 519 -11.18 -1.50 3.81
CA ARG A 519 -12.62 -1.23 3.95
C ARG A 519 -13.16 -1.71 5.30
N GLY A 520 -14.03 -0.92 5.92
CA GLY A 520 -14.55 -1.17 7.28
C GLY A 520 -13.63 -0.70 8.40
N HIS A 521 -12.45 -0.15 8.08
CA HIS A 521 -11.63 0.54 9.05
C HIS A 521 -12.15 1.98 9.26
N PRO A 522 -12.15 2.52 10.50
CA PRO A 522 -12.65 3.87 10.77
C PRO A 522 -12.00 4.97 9.92
N LEU A 523 -10.69 4.89 9.68
CA LEU A 523 -10.00 5.80 8.75
C LEU A 523 -10.70 5.86 7.39
N ARG A 524 -11.04 4.69 6.83
CA ARG A 524 -11.69 4.62 5.52
C ARG A 524 -13.12 5.12 5.56
N ASP A 525 -13.88 4.72 6.58
CA ASP A 525 -15.30 5.05 6.71
C ASP A 525 -15.54 6.52 7.10
N PHE A 526 -14.53 7.19 7.68
CA PHE A 526 -14.58 8.61 8.05
C PHE A 526 -13.99 9.53 6.98
N GLY A 527 -13.69 9.01 5.79
CA GLY A 527 -13.31 9.82 4.64
C GLY A 527 -11.80 9.98 4.41
N GLN A 528 -10.95 9.05 4.87
CA GLN A 528 -9.56 9.02 4.45
C GLN A 528 -9.45 8.93 2.92
N SER A 529 -8.55 9.75 2.35
CA SER A 529 -8.15 9.72 0.94
C SER A 529 -7.84 8.30 0.46
N ASP A 530 -8.35 7.93 -0.71
CA ASP A 530 -8.00 6.66 -1.36
C ASP A 530 -6.60 6.65 -1.96
N ARG A 531 -5.96 7.82 -2.06
CA ARG A 531 -4.66 8.06 -2.70
C ARG A 531 -4.65 7.77 -4.20
N GLU A 532 -5.82 7.76 -4.83
CA GLU A 532 -5.95 7.76 -6.30
C GLU A 532 -5.75 9.17 -6.87
N THR A 533 -6.00 10.20 -6.06
CA THR A 533 -5.75 11.61 -6.40
C THR A 533 -4.98 12.32 -5.29
N ILE A 534 -4.51 13.55 -5.56
CA ILE A 534 -3.61 14.30 -4.65
C ILE A 534 -4.30 14.68 -3.34
N GLU A 535 -5.59 15.05 -3.40
CA GLU A 535 -6.42 15.41 -2.25
C GLU A 535 -7.87 15.04 -2.55
N ASN A 536 -8.34 13.99 -1.88
CA ASN A 536 -9.75 13.59 -1.94
C ASN A 536 -10.24 13.00 -0.61
N ALA A 537 -9.60 13.39 0.49
CA ALA A 537 -10.17 13.12 1.79
C ALA A 537 -11.50 13.87 1.90
N ASN A 538 -12.48 13.23 2.54
CA ASN A 538 -13.78 13.80 2.80
C ASN A 538 -13.93 14.11 4.29
N TYR A 539 -14.44 15.30 4.59
CA TYR A 539 -14.67 15.77 5.96
C TYR A 539 -16.16 15.95 6.27
N ASP A 540 -17.04 15.66 5.32
CA ASP A 540 -18.48 15.80 5.46
C ASP A 540 -19.06 14.82 6.48
N ALA A 541 -20.23 15.18 7.00
CA ALA A 541 -21.01 14.28 7.83
C ALA A 541 -21.39 13.04 7.04
N SER A 542 -21.08 11.86 7.57
CA SER A 542 -21.53 10.60 6.98
C SER A 542 -22.40 9.82 7.95
N VAL A 543 -23.41 9.15 7.40
CA VAL A 543 -24.24 8.19 8.16
C VAL A 543 -23.39 7.05 8.73
N PRO A 544 -22.45 6.44 7.97
CA PRO A 544 -21.54 5.43 8.50
C PRO A 544 -20.74 5.91 9.72
N GLN A 545 -20.17 7.12 9.67
CA GLN A 545 -19.44 7.69 10.80
C GLN A 545 -20.36 7.84 12.02
N SER A 546 -21.56 8.40 11.83
CA SER A 546 -22.50 8.61 12.94
C SER A 546 -22.96 7.29 13.57
N LEU A 547 -23.28 6.28 12.75
CA LEU A 547 -23.64 4.93 13.22
C LEU A 547 -22.47 4.25 13.93
N PHE A 548 -21.25 4.45 13.44
CA PHE A 548 -20.05 3.94 14.08
C PHE A 548 -19.81 4.59 15.45
N MET A 549 -20.03 5.90 15.58
CA MET A 549 -19.93 6.59 16.88
C MET A 549 -20.95 6.10 17.91
N MET A 550 -22.15 5.73 17.45
CA MET A 550 -23.22 5.25 18.33
C MET A 550 -23.07 3.77 18.72
N ASN A 551 -22.70 2.90 17.76
CA ASN A 551 -22.78 1.44 17.91
C ASN A 551 -21.53 0.69 17.45
N GLY A 552 -20.45 1.41 17.13
CA GLY A 552 -19.21 0.82 16.60
C GLY A 552 -18.38 0.11 17.65
N SER A 553 -17.36 -0.60 17.17
CA SER A 553 -16.47 -1.39 18.03
C SER A 553 -15.51 -0.54 18.88
N LEU A 554 -15.33 0.75 18.60
CA LEU A 554 -14.39 1.60 19.37
C LEU A 554 -14.90 1.93 20.76
N LEU A 555 -16.18 2.21 20.94
CA LEU A 555 -16.71 2.62 22.25
C LEU A 555 -16.45 1.58 23.35
N PRO A 556 -16.70 0.26 23.16
CA PRO A 556 -16.31 -0.75 24.14
C PRO A 556 -14.81 -0.77 24.48
N ASN A 557 -13.94 -0.40 23.54
CA ASN A 557 -12.50 -0.35 23.75
C ASN A 557 -12.07 0.94 24.47
N ILE A 558 -12.73 2.06 24.20
CA ILE A 558 -12.56 3.33 24.92
C ILE A 558 -13.03 3.17 26.38
N LEU A 559 -14.13 2.47 26.61
CA LEU A 559 -14.69 2.19 27.93
C LEU A 559 -14.07 0.96 28.61
N HIS A 560 -13.14 0.27 27.96
CA HIS A 560 -12.46 -0.86 28.58
C HIS A 560 -11.71 -0.38 29.82
N ARG A 561 -11.78 -1.12 30.93
CA ARG A 561 -11.19 -0.74 32.22
C ARG A 561 -9.68 -0.41 32.21
N HIS A 562 -8.97 -0.88 31.19
CA HIS A 562 -7.53 -0.64 30.98
C HIS A 562 -7.25 0.28 29.77
N SER A 563 -8.26 1.00 29.26
CA SER A 563 -8.04 2.07 28.30
C SER A 563 -7.37 3.27 28.99
N GLN A 564 -6.64 4.09 28.24
CA GLN A 564 -6.03 5.30 28.78
C GLN A 564 -7.06 6.22 29.47
N LEU A 565 -8.25 6.36 28.89
CA LEU A 565 -9.35 7.14 29.45
C LEU A 565 -9.79 6.57 30.80
N MET A 566 -10.11 5.27 30.87
CA MET A 566 -10.65 4.68 32.09
C MET A 566 -9.60 4.52 33.18
N LEU A 567 -8.32 4.32 32.83
CA LEU A 567 -7.22 4.36 33.80
C LEU A 567 -7.12 5.75 34.45
N THR A 568 -7.24 6.81 33.64
CA THR A 568 -7.20 8.20 34.12
C THR A 568 -8.40 8.52 35.01
N ILE A 569 -9.61 8.15 34.58
CA ILE A 569 -10.84 8.34 35.35
C ILE A 569 -10.82 7.54 36.65
N ASN A 570 -10.45 6.26 36.61
CA ASN A 570 -10.49 5.39 37.80
C ASN A 570 -9.41 5.72 38.83
N LYS A 571 -8.34 6.40 38.42
CA LYS A 571 -7.33 6.95 39.33
C LYS A 571 -7.87 8.10 40.18
N ALA A 572 -8.89 8.82 39.72
CA ALA A 572 -9.50 9.91 40.48
C ALA A 572 -10.31 9.38 41.66
N GLN A 573 -10.14 10.02 42.83
CA GLN A 573 -10.72 9.57 44.09
C GLN A 573 -12.18 9.98 44.26
N TYR A 574 -12.51 11.23 43.90
CA TYR A 574 -13.83 11.80 44.11
C TYR A 574 -14.68 11.78 42.82
N PRO A 575 -16.03 11.69 42.92
CA PRO A 575 -16.91 11.69 41.74
C PRO A 575 -16.71 12.89 40.82
N ASP A 576 -16.60 14.10 41.37
CA ASP A 576 -16.41 15.32 40.57
C ASP A 576 -15.06 15.31 39.82
N ASP A 577 -14.01 14.77 40.44
CA ASP A 577 -12.70 14.62 39.80
C ASP A 577 -12.74 13.64 38.62
N LYS A 578 -13.63 12.63 38.67
CA LYS A 578 -13.85 11.71 37.53
C LYS A 578 -14.49 12.42 36.35
N VAL A 579 -15.44 13.31 36.63
CA VAL A 579 -16.05 14.17 35.60
C VAL A 579 -14.99 15.10 35.03
N GLU A 580 -14.18 15.74 35.88
CA GLU A 580 -13.08 16.59 35.41
C GLU A 580 -12.09 15.82 34.54
N ALA A 581 -11.69 14.61 34.96
CA ALA A 581 -10.80 13.74 34.19
C ALA A 581 -11.39 13.38 32.82
N ALA A 582 -12.69 13.06 32.74
CA ALA A 582 -13.36 12.78 31.48
C ALA A 582 -13.34 13.99 30.54
N TYR A 583 -13.68 15.18 31.04
CA TYR A 583 -13.64 16.42 30.25
C TYR A 583 -12.22 16.78 29.80
N MET A 584 -11.22 16.65 30.66
CA MET A 584 -9.82 16.90 30.30
C MET A 584 -9.33 15.92 29.22
N ALA A 585 -9.67 14.63 29.34
CA ALA A 585 -9.23 13.61 28.38
C ALA A 585 -9.93 13.74 27.01
N LEU A 586 -11.23 14.06 27.00
CA LEU A 586 -12.04 14.10 25.78
C LEU A 586 -12.02 15.48 25.10
N LEU A 587 -11.99 16.56 25.87
CA LEU A 587 -12.16 17.93 25.38
C LEU A 587 -10.98 18.86 25.71
N ALA A 588 -9.91 18.34 26.32
CA ALA A 588 -8.69 19.08 26.67
C ALA A 588 -8.93 20.31 27.57
N ARG A 589 -9.99 20.32 28.37
CA ARG A 589 -10.34 21.39 29.31
C ARG A 589 -11.17 20.86 30.47
N LYS A 590 -11.26 21.64 31.55
CA LYS A 590 -12.19 21.36 32.66
C LYS A 590 -13.66 21.63 32.26
N PRO A 591 -14.64 20.96 32.89
CA PRO A 591 -16.04 21.31 32.74
C PRO A 591 -16.31 22.71 33.29
N THR A 592 -17.22 23.42 32.67
CA THR A 592 -17.75 24.68 33.20
C THR A 592 -18.73 24.41 34.34
N SER A 593 -19.02 25.41 35.17
CA SER A 593 -20.00 25.28 36.26
C SER A 593 -21.38 24.85 35.76
N LYS A 594 -21.79 25.33 34.59
CA LYS A 594 -23.07 24.97 33.96
C LYS A 594 -23.09 23.51 33.49
N GLU A 595 -21.99 23.03 32.92
CA GLU A 595 -21.84 21.64 32.50
C GLU A 595 -21.86 20.69 33.70
N MET A 596 -21.19 21.07 34.79
CA MET A 596 -21.23 20.31 36.05
C MET A 596 -22.64 20.26 36.65
N GLU A 597 -23.36 21.39 36.68
CA GLU A 597 -24.75 21.42 37.13
C GLU A 597 -25.66 20.55 36.26
N THR A 598 -25.43 20.53 34.95
CA THR A 598 -26.19 19.69 34.01
C THR A 598 -25.93 18.21 34.27
N TRP A 599 -24.67 17.83 34.51
CA TRP A 599 -24.29 16.47 34.86
C TRP A 599 -24.94 16.02 36.18
N ASN A 600 -24.85 16.84 37.23
CA ASN A 600 -25.42 16.49 38.54
C ASN A 600 -26.94 16.28 38.46
N LYS A 601 -27.66 17.13 37.71
CA LYS A 601 -29.10 16.93 37.46
C LYS A 601 -29.40 15.63 36.71
N ALA A 602 -28.56 15.25 35.75
CA ALA A 602 -28.73 14.00 35.00
C ALA A 602 -28.43 12.77 35.89
N ALA A 603 -27.40 12.86 36.73
CA ALA A 603 -27.06 11.83 37.71
C ALA A 603 -28.20 11.63 38.73
N ASP A 604 -28.78 12.72 39.25
CA ASP A 604 -29.94 12.66 40.15
C ASP A 604 -31.17 12.02 39.47
N ALA A 605 -31.28 12.11 38.14
CA ALA A 605 -32.33 11.48 37.34
C ALA A 605 -32.03 10.02 36.92
N GLY A 606 -30.90 9.46 37.35
CA GLY A 606 -30.53 8.05 37.12
C GLY A 606 -29.52 7.79 35.99
N LEU A 607 -28.90 8.82 35.41
CA LEU A 607 -27.77 8.71 34.46
C LEU A 607 -26.45 8.94 35.21
N ASP A 608 -26.16 8.12 36.21
CA ASP A 608 -25.04 8.30 37.16
C ASP A 608 -23.76 7.55 36.78
N LYS A 609 -23.76 6.82 35.66
CA LYS A 609 -22.59 6.06 35.18
C LYS A 609 -21.66 6.94 34.37
N ILE A 610 -20.36 6.84 34.65
CA ILE A 610 -19.36 7.64 33.94
C ILE A 610 -19.30 7.28 32.44
N GLU A 611 -19.66 6.05 32.09
CA GLU A 611 -19.77 5.56 30.72
C GLU A 611 -20.81 6.35 29.92
N ASP A 612 -21.93 6.75 30.55
CA ASP A 612 -22.97 7.55 29.92
C ASP A 612 -22.48 8.98 29.65
N LEU A 613 -21.69 9.55 30.58
CA LEU A 613 -21.03 10.84 30.37
C LEU A 613 -20.04 10.76 29.20
N VAL A 614 -19.17 9.74 29.18
CA VAL A 614 -18.18 9.55 28.11
C VAL A 614 -18.88 9.42 26.76
N TYR A 615 -19.96 8.62 26.69
CA TYR A 615 -20.77 8.49 25.48
C TYR A 615 -21.34 9.83 25.02
N ALA A 616 -21.92 10.61 25.95
CA ALA A 616 -22.47 11.93 25.63
C ALA A 616 -21.40 12.87 25.08
N LEU A 617 -20.24 12.96 25.74
CA LEU A 617 -19.12 13.83 25.35
C LEU A 617 -18.57 13.49 23.96
N LEU A 618 -18.35 12.21 23.67
CA LEU A 618 -17.85 11.72 22.37
C LEU A 618 -18.76 12.08 21.20
N ASN A 619 -20.06 12.21 21.45
CA ASN A 619 -21.05 12.53 20.43
C ASN A 619 -21.38 14.03 20.34
N THR A 620 -20.68 14.89 21.09
CA THR A 620 -20.86 16.34 20.99
C THR A 620 -20.15 16.91 19.76
N GLN A 621 -20.66 18.05 19.27
CA GLN A 621 -19.93 18.85 18.26
C GLN A 621 -18.56 19.33 18.78
N GLN A 622 -18.37 19.43 20.10
CA GLN A 622 -17.09 19.84 20.66
C GLN A 622 -16.01 18.78 20.51
N PHE A 623 -16.37 17.51 20.58
CA PHE A 623 -15.44 16.44 20.28
C PHE A 623 -15.16 16.34 18.77
N ILE A 624 -16.18 16.49 17.92
CA ILE A 624 -16.07 16.22 16.47
C ILE A 624 -15.34 17.33 15.69
N PHE A 625 -15.38 18.57 16.20
CA PHE A 625 -14.83 19.74 15.52
C PHE A 625 -13.57 20.28 16.18
N ILE A 626 -12.67 20.82 15.37
CA ILE A 626 -11.53 21.64 15.80
C ILE A 626 -12.05 23.05 16.05
N GLN A 627 -11.93 23.52 17.29
CA GLN A 627 -12.48 24.79 17.79
C GLN A 627 -11.44 25.76 18.31
#